data_AF-A0A7L4IGU3-F1
#
_entry.id   AF-A0A7L4IGU3-F1
#
_cell.length_a   1.000
_cell.length_b   1.000
_cell.length_c   1.000
_cell.angle_alpha   90.00
_cell.angle_beta   90.00
_cell.angle_gamma   90.00
#
_symmetry.space_group_name_H-M   'P 1'
#
loop_
_entity.id
_entity.type
_entity.pdbx_description
1 polymer ?
#
loop_
_entity_poly.entity_id
_entity_poly.type
_entity_poly.pdbx_seq_one_letter_code
_entity_poly.pdbx_strand_id
1 'polypeptide(L)' 'MLNPSIPDHHSSPLFQLAEKYGPIFTLHFGFQKVVVLTGYEVVREALVNYTEEFVDRPSIPIFDQIQNGNGTREM' A
#
# COMPACT_ATOMS: atom_id res chain seq x y z
N MET A 1 4.15 -24.90 19.78
CA MET A 1 5.12 -25.34 18.75
C MET A 1 4.42 -25.19 17.41
N LEU A 2 4.85 -24.23 16.58
CA LEU A 2 4.29 -24.04 15.23
C LEU A 2 4.86 -25.13 14.31
N ASN A 3 3.98 -25.70 13.49
CA ASN A 3 4.26 -26.80 12.59
C ASN A 3 5.33 -26.41 11.55
N PRO A 4 6.48 -27.11 11.46
CA PRO A 4 7.60 -26.77 10.58
C PRO A 4 7.40 -27.12 9.09
N SER A 5 6.21 -27.62 8.68
CA SER A 5 5.92 -27.99 7.29
C SER A 5 5.20 -26.92 6.46
N ILE A 6 4.89 -25.76 7.05
CA ILE A 6 4.38 -24.60 6.28
C ILE A 6 5.61 -23.73 5.99
N PRO A 7 6.01 -23.53 4.72
CA PRO A 7 7.12 -22.63 4.41
C PRO A 7 6.79 -21.28 5.03
N ASP A 8 7.63 -20.88 5.97
CA ASP A 8 7.60 -19.59 6.64
C ASP A 8 7.35 -18.55 5.57
N HIS A 9 6.17 -17.92 5.63
CA HIS A 9 5.82 -16.78 4.80
C HIS A 9 7.02 -15.83 4.91
N HIS A 10 7.87 -15.76 3.87
CA HIS A 10 8.91 -14.76 3.79
C HIS A 10 8.22 -13.45 4.10
N SER A 11 8.51 -12.88 5.28
CA SER A 11 7.84 -11.68 5.77
C SER A 11 7.99 -10.66 4.66
N SER A 12 6.85 -10.26 4.08
CA SER A 12 6.88 -9.42 2.88
C SER A 12 7.79 -8.22 3.14
N PRO A 13 8.56 -7.72 2.16
CA PRO A 13 9.51 -6.64 2.40
C PRO A 13 8.88 -5.42 3.09
N LEU A 14 7.61 -5.14 2.82
CA LEU A 14 6.84 -4.08 3.46
C LEU A 14 6.59 -4.34 4.96
N PHE A 15 6.37 -5.59 5.36
CA PHE A 15 6.23 -5.95 6.77
C PHE A 15 7.55 -5.78 7.54
N GLN A 16 8.68 -6.19 6.96
CA GLN A 16 10.00 -5.97 7.58
C GLN A 16 10.30 -4.47 7.74
N LEU A 17 9.87 -3.65 6.78
CA LEU A 17 9.98 -2.19 6.88
C LEU A 17 9.03 -1.62 7.95
N ALA A 18 7.81 -2.13 8.07
CA ALA A 18 6.88 -1.72 9.12
C ALA A 18 7.41 -2.05 10.53
N GLU A 19 8.06 -3.20 10.71
CA GLU A 19 8.72 -3.55 11.97
C GLU A 19 9.83 -2.55 12.34
N LYS A 20 10.54 -2.01 11.35
CA LYS A 20 11.67 -1.09 11.56
C LYS A 20 11.24 0.38 11.70
N TYR A 21 10.30 0.83 10.88
CA TYR A 21 9.93 2.25 10.75
C TYR A 21 8.57 2.60 11.38
N GLY A 22 7.82 1.59 11.81
CA GLY A 22 6.47 1.75 12.34
C GLY A 22 5.38 1.57 11.28
N PRO A 23 4.11 1.66 11.69
CA PRO A 23 2.97 1.30 10.85
C PRO A 23 2.70 2.28 9.69
N ILE A 24 3.28 3.48 9.74
CA ILE A 24 3.20 4.50 8.69
C ILE A 24 4.62 4.89 8.30
N PHE A 25 4.99 4.68 7.04
CA PHE A 25 6.31 5.04 6.52
C PHE A 25 6.24 5.49 5.06
N THR A 26 7.27 6.18 4.60
CA THR A 26 7.36 6.68 3.22
C THR A 26 8.44 5.95 2.43
N LEU A 27 8.09 5.49 1.23
CA LEU A 27 9.00 4.96 0.23
C LEU A 27 9.22 5.98 -0.89
N HIS A 28 10.42 5.98 -1.46
CA HIS A 28 10.76 6.79 -2.63
C HIS A 28 10.98 5.85 -3.83
N PHE A 29 10.04 5.86 -4.78
CA PHE A 29 10.14 5.15 -6.05
C PHE A 29 10.64 6.13 -7.12
N GLY A 30 11.96 6.25 -7.23
CA GLY A 30 12.58 7.28 -8.07
C GLY A 30 12.15 8.68 -7.61
N PHE A 31 11.42 9.41 -8.47
CA PHE A 31 10.89 10.73 -8.15
C PHE A 31 9.53 10.71 -7.44
N GLN A 32 8.87 9.55 -7.37
CA GLN A 32 7.55 9.41 -6.74
C GLN A 32 7.70 9.04 -5.26
N LYS A 33 7.02 9.78 -4.39
CA LYS A 33 6.90 9.44 -2.97
C LYS A 33 5.61 8.65 -2.75
N VAL A 34 5.69 7.57 -1.99
CA VAL A 34 4.54 6.73 -1.64
C VAL A 34 4.51 6.53 -0.13
N VAL A 35 3.39 6.86 0.50
CA VAL A 35 3.13 6.54 1.90
C VAL A 35 2.53 5.15 1.97
N VAL A 36 3.10 4.30 2.83
CA VAL A 36 2.61 2.95 3.10
C VAL A 36 1.95 2.95 4.47
N LEU A 37 0.69 2.50 4.51
CA LEU A 37 -0.08 2.29 5.73
C LEU A 37 -0.16 0.79 6.00
N THR A 38 0.19 0.37 7.22
CA THR A 38 0.18 -1.04 7.63
C THR A 38 -0.50 -1.19 8.98
N GLY A 39 -1.10 -2.36 9.22
CA GLY A 39 -1.87 -2.65 10.42
C GLY A 39 -3.34 -2.21 10.32
N TYR A 40 -4.22 -2.99 10.95
CA TYR A 40 -5.66 -2.81 10.81
C TYR A 40 -6.16 -1.44 11.30
N GLU A 41 -5.67 -0.98 12.44
CA GLU A 41 -6.12 0.28 13.05
C GLU A 41 -5.86 1.48 12.14
N VAL A 42 -4.61 1.63 11.68
CA VAL A 42 -4.17 2.71 10.79
C VAL A 42 -4.90 2.65 9.44
N VAL A 43 -5.02 1.47 8.85
CA VAL A 43 -5.71 1.31 7.56
C VAL A 43 -7.20 1.61 7.68
N ARG A 44 -7.85 1.14 8.76
CA ARG A 44 -9.26 1.44 9.02
C ARG A 44 -9.47 2.93 9.21
N GLU A 45 -8.64 3.58 10.02
CA GLU A 45 -8.76 5.01 10.26
C GLU A 45 -8.61 5.81 8.96
N ALA A 46 -7.58 5.53 8.17
CA ALA A 46 -7.36 6.20 6.89
C ALA A 46 -8.53 6.00 5.90
N LEU A 47 -8.98 4.75 5.70
CA LEU A 47 -9.97 4.45 4.67
C LEU A 47 -11.43 4.73 5.10
N VAL A 48 -11.73 4.74 6.39
CA VAL A 48 -13.11 4.90 6.92
C VAL A 48 -13.34 6.26 7.55
N ASN A 49 -12.38 6.78 8.32
CA ASN A 49 -12.55 8.07 9.00
C ASN A 49 -12.10 9.24 8.11
N TYR A 50 -11.09 9.02 7.26
CA TYR A 50 -10.56 10.03 6.33
C TYR A 50 -10.88 9.70 4.86
N THR A 51 -12.03 9.06 4.60
CA THR A 51 -12.37 8.56 3.25
C THR A 51 -12.26 9.62 2.15
N GLU A 52 -12.64 10.87 2.41
CA GLU A 52 -12.54 11.95 1.41
C GLU A 52 -11.10 12.21 0.95
N GLU A 53 -10.11 12.04 1.82
CA GLU A 53 -8.69 12.22 1.51
C GLU A 53 -8.07 11.00 0.79
N PHE A 54 -8.69 9.82 0.91
CA PHE A 54 -8.20 8.54 0.38
C PHE A 54 -9.10 7.93 -0.70
N VAL A 55 -10.11 8.67 -1.19
CA VAL A 55 -11.04 8.19 -2.23
C VAL A 55 -10.38 8.13 -3.60
N ASP A 56 -9.41 9.01 -3.82
CA ASP A 56 -8.73 9.15 -5.10
C ASP A 56 -7.68 8.07 -5.35
N ARG A 57 -7.43 7.81 -6.64
CA ARG A 57 -6.40 6.86 -7.08
C ARG A 57 -5.27 7.62 -7.76
N PRO A 58 -4.01 7.44 -7.33
CA PRO A 58 -2.90 8.10 -8.00
C PRO A 58 -2.78 7.56 -9.43
N SER A 59 -2.54 8.47 -10.39
CA SER A 59 -2.18 8.08 -11.75
C SER A 59 -0.82 7.39 -11.73
N ILE A 60 -0.81 6.10 -12.09
CA ILE A 60 0.41 5.31 -12.25
C ILE A 60 0.52 4.99 -13.74
N PRO A 61 1.54 5.50 -14.46
CA PRO A 61 1.59 5.45 -15.93
C PRO A 61 1.45 4.05 -16.54
N ILE A 62 1.94 3.03 -15.84
CA ILE A 62 1.81 1.62 -16.26
C ILE A 62 0.33 1.18 -16.29
N PHE A 63 -0.47 1.64 -15.33
CA PHE A 63 -1.89 1.30 -15.27
C PHE A 63 -2.70 1.96 -16.40
N ASP A 64 -2.31 3.14 -16.86
CA ASP A 64 -2.95 3.77 -18.03
C ASP A 64 -2.71 2.96 -19.31
N GLN A 65 -1.50 2.43 -19.47
CA GLN A 65 -1.14 1.58 -20.61
C GLN A 65 -1.85 0.23 -20.59
N ILE A 66 -1.98 -0.41 -19.42
CA ILE A 66 -2.60 -1.74 -19.31
C ILE A 66 -4.14 -1.65 -19.41
N GLN A 67 -4.72 -0.61 -18.81
CA GLN A 67 -6.18 -0.49 -18.74
C GLN A 67 -6.78 0.23 -19.96
N ASN A 68 -5.97 0.61 -20.96
CA ASN A 68 -6.39 1.40 -22.12
C ASN A 68 -7.19 2.67 -21.71
N GLY A 69 -6.81 3.29 -20.59
CA GLY A 69 -7.52 4.44 -20.01
C GLY A 69 -8.88 4.13 -19.36
N ASN A 70 -9.29 2.86 -19.24
CA ASN A 70 -10.48 2.49 -18.47
C ASN A 70 -10.15 2.49 -16.98
N GLY A 71 -10.96 3.15 -16.15
CA GLY A 71 -10.72 3.24 -14.70
C GLY A 71 -9.79 4.38 -14.26
N THR A 72 -9.15 5.10 -15.20
CA THR A 72 -8.43 6.37 -14.95
C THR A 72 -9.12 7.61 -15.52
N ARG A 73 -10.32 7.47 -16.10
CA ARG A 73 -11.12 8.61 -16.53
C ARG A 73 -11.58 9.42 -15.33
N GLU A 74 -10.91 10.53 -15.08
CA GLU A 74 -11.41 11.64 -14.28
C GLU A 74 -12.78 12.09 -14.82
N MET A 75 -13.72 12.37 -13.91
CA MET A 75 -14.87 13.25 -14.13
C MET A 75 -14.51 14.63 -13.62
#